data_AF-A0A5C4V6A5-F1
#
_entry.id   AF-A0A5C4V6A5-F1
#
_cell.length_a   1.000
_cell.length_b   1.000
_cell.length_c   1.000
_cell.angle_alpha   90.00
_cell.angle_beta   90.00
_cell.angle_gamma   90.00
#
_symmetry.space_group_name_H-M   'P 1'
#
loop_
_entity.id
_entity.type
_entity.pdbx_description
1 polymer ?
#
loop_
_entity_poly.entity_id
_entity_poly.type
_entity_poly.pdbx_seq_one_letter_code
_entity_poly.pdbx_strand_id
1 'polypeptide(L)' 'MAALTAAHLHEVAEWMRRWQPTRRVAADPARSRILSEGQDRVIVYEEAAVRRLVLTSRARS' A
#
# COMPACT_ATOMS: atom_id res chain seq x y z
N MET A 1 0.50 -15.17 14.71
CA MET A 1 0.42 -13.95 13.87
C MET A 1 -0.94 -13.99 13.19
N ALA A 2 -1.76 -12.95 13.38
CA ALA A 2 -3.17 -12.99 13.01
C ALA A 2 -3.37 -12.25 11.68
N ALA A 3 -3.41 -13.03 10.59
CA ALA A 3 -3.61 -12.56 9.22
C ALA A 3 -4.61 -11.38 9.16
N LEU A 4 -4.19 -10.22 8.66
CA LEU A 4 -5.11 -9.11 8.40
C LEU A 4 -6.22 -9.60 7.46
N THR A 5 -7.47 -9.47 7.92
CA THR A 5 -8.62 -9.89 7.12
C THR A 5 -8.78 -9.00 5.89
N ALA A 6 -9.40 -9.55 4.84
CA ALA A 6 -9.69 -8.80 3.62
C ALA A 6 -10.50 -7.51 3.87
N ALA A 7 -11.41 -7.55 4.85
CA ALA A 7 -12.21 -6.41 5.27
C ALA A 7 -11.34 -5.29 5.87
N HIS A 8 -10.44 -5.63 6.80
CA HIS A 8 -9.50 -4.65 7.36
C HIS A 8 -8.62 -4.00 6.30
N LEU A 9 -8.14 -4.78 5.32
CA LEU A 9 -7.30 -4.23 4.25
C LEU A 9 -8.09 -3.26 3.34
N HIS A 10 -9.37 -3.53 3.09
CA HIS A 10 -10.24 -2.62 2.36
C HIS A 10 -10.49 -1.33 3.13
N GLU A 11 -10.83 -1.40 4.41
CA GLU A 11 -11.06 -0.23 5.26
C GLU A 11 -9.84 0.69 5.31
N VAL A 12 -8.65 0.12 5.47
CA VAL A 12 -7.40 0.88 5.48
C VAL A 12 -7.12 1.48 4.10
N ALA A 13 -7.34 0.74 3.01
CA ALA A 13 -7.18 1.27 1.67
C ALA A 13 -8.13 2.45 1.38
N GLU A 14 -9.38 2.39 1.85
CA GLU A 14 -10.34 3.49 1.76
C GLU A 14 -9.96 4.69 2.60
N TRP A 15 -9.51 4.46 3.84
CA TRP A 15 -8.96 5.51 4.69
C TRP A 15 -7.77 6.20 3.99
N MET A 16 -6.82 5.43 3.46
CA MET A 16 -5.67 5.99 2.74
C MET A 16 -6.06 6.79 1.49
N ARG A 17 -7.07 6.34 0.72
CA ARG A 17 -7.60 7.08 -0.44
C ARG A 17 -8.18 8.43 -0.01
N ARG A 18 -8.89 8.50 1.12
CA ARG A 18 -9.44 9.77 1.66
C ARG A 18 -8.33 10.75 2.05
N TRP A 19 -7.26 10.27 2.68
CA TRP A 19 -6.15 11.13 3.12
C TRP A 19 -5.18 11.50 2.00
N GLN A 20 -5.11 10.69 0.93
CA GLN A 20 -4.16 10.87 -0.16
C GLN A 20 -4.86 10.67 -1.51
N PRO A 21 -5.77 11.58 -1.91
CA PRO A 21 -6.63 11.41 -3.08
C PRO A 21 -5.85 11.36 -4.41
N THR A 22 -4.63 11.86 -4.43
CA THR A 22 -3.74 11.83 -5.60
C THR A 22 -2.98 10.51 -5.75
N ARG A 23 -3.04 9.62 -4.75
CA ARG A 23 -2.37 8.31 -4.79
C ARG A 23 -3.33 7.21 -5.19
N ARG A 24 -2.83 6.28 -5.99
CA ARG A 24 -3.54 5.02 -6.24
C ARG A 24 -3.27 4.09 -5.07
N VAL A 25 -4.33 3.60 -4.45
CA VAL A 25 -4.23 2.64 -3.33
C VAL A 25 -5.06 1.41 -3.67
N ALA A 26 -4.45 0.24 -3.54
CA ALA A 26 -5.10 -1.05 -3.76
C ALA A 26 -4.81 -1.99 -2.59
N ALA A 27 -5.85 -2.70 -2.14
CA ALA A 27 -5.70 -3.80 -1.19
C ALA A 27 -5.46 -5.11 -1.97
N ASP A 28 -4.48 -5.89 -1.53
CA ASP A 28 -4.21 -7.26 -1.99
C ASP A 28 -4.45 -8.22 -0.80
N PRO A 29 -5.70 -8.73 -0.66
CA PRO A 29 -6.06 -9.60 0.45
C PRO A 29 -5.37 -10.96 0.42
N ALA A 30 -5.04 -11.46 -0.78
CA ALA A 30 -4.42 -12.78 -0.96
C ALA A 30 -3.00 -12.82 -0.35
N ARG A 31 -2.37 -11.67 -0.20
CA ARG A 31 -1.02 -11.52 0.34
C ARG A 31 -0.98 -10.60 1.58
N SER A 32 -2.16 -10.31 2.15
CA SER A 32 -2.36 -9.45 3.33
C SER A 32 -1.60 -8.12 3.26
N ARG A 33 -1.73 -7.39 2.14
CA ARG A 33 -0.96 -6.15 1.91
C ARG A 33 -1.71 -5.03 1.21
N ILE A 34 -1.22 -3.81 1.39
CA ILE A 34 -1.71 -2.60 0.71
C ILE A 34 -0.61 -2.00 -0.13
N LEU A 35 -0.93 -1.69 -1.39
CA LEU A 35 -0.05 -1.03 -2.34
C LEU A 35 -0.52 0.42 -2.50
N SER A 36 0.38 1.39 -2.28
CA SER A 36 0.12 2.81 -2.55
C SER A 36 1.16 3.36 -3.51
N GLU A 37 0.71 3.81 -4.68
CA GLU A 37 1.56 4.38 -5.72
C GLU A 37 1.42 5.91 -5.75
N GLY A 38 2.56 6.59 -5.70
CA GLY A 38 2.72 8.01 -5.98
C GLY A 38 3.74 8.22 -7.11
N GLN A 39 3.91 9.48 -7.50
CA GLN A 39 4.62 9.89 -8.72
C GLN A 39 6.01 9.24 -8.92
N ASP A 40 6.75 8.94 -7.84
CA ASP A 40 8.07 8.28 -7.88
C ASP A 40 8.27 7.24 -6.76
N ARG A 41 7.18 6.76 -6.15
CA ARG A 41 7.28 5.85 -5.00
C ARG A 41 6.14 4.86 -4.93
N VAL A 42 6.48 3.63 -4.55
CA VAL A 42 5.54 2.57 -4.20
C VAL A 42 5.73 2.24 -2.74
N ILE A 43 4.64 2.26 -1.98
CA ILE A 43 4.63 1.90 -0.56
C ILE A 43 3.85 0.60 -0.40
N VAL A 44 4.48 -0.38 0.26
CA VAL A 44 3.87 -1.67 0.56
C VAL A 44 3.69 -1.77 2.07
N TYR A 45 2.45 -2.00 2.50
CA TYR A 45 2.12 -2.25 3.92
C TYR A 45 1.80 -3.73 4.07
N GLU A 46 2.58 -4.44 4.88
CA GLU A 46 2.39 -5.86 5.22
C GLU A 46 2.18 -5.98 6.75
N GLU A 47 1.30 -6.90 7.18
CA GLU A 47 0.97 -7.11 8.60
C GLU A 47 2.21 -7.33 9.49
N ALA A 48 3.18 -8.10 9.00
CA ALA A 48 4.41 -8.41 9.74
C ALA A 48 5.44 -7.28 9.71
N ALA A 49 5.28 -6.30 8.83
CA ALA A 49 6.25 -5.25 8.65
C ALA A 49 5.63 -4.03 7.96
N VAL A 50 5.48 -2.94 8.72
CA VAL A 50 5.53 -1.59 8.16
C VAL A 50 6.97 -1.36 7.64
N ARG A 51 7.39 -2.08 6.60
CA ARG A 51 8.74 -2.00 6.03
C ARG A 51 8.73 -2.27 4.54
N ARG A 52 8.29 -1.29 3.75
CA ARG A 52 9.10 -0.81 2.61
C ARG A 52 8.50 0.43 1.96
N LEU A 53 9.23 1.54 2.07
CA LEU A 53 9.19 2.62 1.10
C LEU A 53 10.09 2.19 -0.06
N VAL A 54 9.53 1.79 -1.20
CA VAL A 54 10.30 1.57 -2.42
C VAL A 54 10.27 2.87 -3.23
N LEU A 55 11.39 3.60 -3.22
CA LEU A 55 11.59 4.72 -4.13
C LEU A 55 11.91 4.14 -5.50
N THR A 56 11.02 4.29 -6.46
CA THR A 56 11.31 3.95 -7.85
C THR A 56 11.94 5.18 -8.48
N SER A 57 13.27 5.32 -8.40
CA SER A 57 13.96 6.28 -9.24
C SER A 57 13.79 5.82 -10.68
N ARG A 58 13.05 6.57 -11.51
CA ARG A 58 13.21 6.48 -12.97
C ARG A 58 14.67 6.82 -13.27
N ALA A 59 15.50 5.80 -13.49
CA ALA A 59 16.75 5.99 -14.19
C ALA A 59 16.38 6.54 -15.56
N ARG A 60 16.66 7.83 -15.76
CA ARG A 60 16.50 8.50 -17.05
C ARG A 60 17.68 8.04 -17.89
N SER A 61 17.46 7.05 -18.76
CA SER A 61 18.38 6.63 -19.81
C SER A 61 17.68 6.75 -21.15
#